data_AF-A0A7W6ABS0-F1
#
_entry.id   AF-A0A7W6ABS0-F1
#
_cell.length_a   1.000
_cell.length_b   1.000
_cell.length_c   1.000
_cell.angle_alpha   90.00
_cell.angle_beta   90.00
_cell.angle_gamma   90.00
#
_symmetry.space_group_name_H-M   'P 1'
#
loop_
_entity.id
_entity.type
_entity.pdbx_description
1 polymer ?
#
loop_
_entity_poly.entity_id
_entity_poly.type
_entity_poly.pdbx_seq_one_letter_code
_entity_poly.pdbx_strand_id
1 'polypeptide(L)'
;MKHTGWIVTAALLLSGCVTPSTGEPVLTKRAFHRIARTCGVTPTEFKMARSGLPYVRFRYRDAAQESETHAAPSVECVGARLKPYRYEYYGPDADPPKPDA
;
A
#
# COMPACT_ATOMS: atom_id res chain seq x y z
N MET A 1 -50.18 -5.09 47.39
CA MET A 1 -49.15 -4.43 48.23
C MET A 1 -47.82 -5.10 47.87
N LYS A 2 -46.95 -4.45 47.05
CA LYS A 2 -45.72 -3.72 47.47
C LYS A 2 -44.64 -4.72 47.99
N HIS A 3 -43.45 -4.98 47.42
CA HIS A 3 -42.37 -4.16 46.84
C HIS A 3 -41.37 -5.11 46.08
N THR A 4 -40.85 -4.81 44.89
CA THR A 4 -39.64 -3.99 44.55
C THR A 4 -38.30 -4.74 44.60
N GLY A 5 -37.54 -4.74 43.50
CA GLY A 5 -36.07 -4.90 43.44
C GLY A 5 -35.58 -5.86 42.34
N TRP A 6 -35.26 -5.40 41.12
CA TRP A 6 -33.93 -4.96 40.63
C TRP A 6 -32.87 -6.08 40.76
N ILE A 7 -32.21 -6.56 39.68
CA ILE A 7 -31.27 -5.82 38.83
C ILE A 7 -31.25 -6.43 37.41
N VAL A 8 -31.41 -5.55 36.43
CA VAL A 8 -31.11 -5.77 35.01
C VAL A 8 -29.60 -5.86 34.87
N THR A 9 -29.05 -7.06 34.66
CA THR A 9 -27.65 -7.20 34.26
C THR A 9 -27.58 -7.07 32.74
N ALA A 10 -27.55 -5.82 32.28
CA ALA A 10 -27.26 -5.49 30.90
C ALA A 10 -25.82 -5.93 30.59
N ALA A 11 -25.68 -7.10 29.97
CA ALA A 11 -24.46 -7.48 29.30
C ALA A 11 -24.31 -6.55 28.09
N LEU A 12 -23.63 -5.42 28.32
CA LEU A 12 -23.02 -4.58 27.29
C LEU A 12 -21.95 -5.43 26.58
N LEU A 13 -22.42 -6.29 25.67
CA LEU A 13 -21.58 -6.79 24.60
C LEU A 13 -21.31 -5.57 23.72
N LEU A 14 -20.19 -4.92 24.02
CA LEU A 14 -19.46 -4.05 23.11
C LEU A 14 -19.07 -4.88 21.89
N SER A 15 -20.04 -5.14 21.02
CA SER A 15 -19.79 -5.51 19.64
C SER A 15 -19.14 -4.28 19.02
N GLY A 16 -17.82 -4.20 19.15
CA GLY A 16 -17.02 -3.27 18.39
C GLY A 16 -17.39 -3.48 16.93
N CYS A 17 -18.04 -2.48 16.34
CA CYS A 17 -18.27 -2.43 14.92
C CYS A 17 -16.90 -2.41 14.24
N VAL A 18 -16.36 -3.58 13.93
CA VAL A 18 -15.45 -3.73 12.79
C VAL A 18 -16.36 -3.53 11.59
N THR A 19 -16.53 -2.28 11.19
CA THR A 19 -16.97 -1.97 9.84
C THR A 19 -15.85 -2.46 8.93
N PRO A 20 -16.02 -3.52 8.13
CA PRO A 20 -15.05 -3.77 7.08
C PRO A 20 -15.11 -2.54 6.18
N SER A 21 -14.02 -1.76 6.12
CA SER A 21 -13.94 -0.67 5.17
C SER A 21 -13.97 -1.33 3.78
N THR A 22 -15.14 -1.29 3.13
CA THR A 22 -15.49 -2.05 1.92
C THR A 22 -14.79 -1.52 0.66
N GLY A 23 -13.51 -1.22 0.75
CA GLY A 23 -12.70 -0.74 -0.36
C GLY A 23 -11.23 -1.07 -0.15
N GLU A 24 -10.49 -1.22 -1.24
CA GLU A 24 -9.05 -1.43 -1.21
C GLU A 24 -8.37 -0.33 -0.38
N PRO A 25 -7.46 -0.67 0.54
CA PRO A 25 -6.77 0.31 1.36
C PRO A 25 -5.94 1.26 0.51
N VAL A 26 -5.87 2.53 0.90
CA VAL A 26 -4.94 3.48 0.29
C VAL A 26 -3.50 3.04 0.56
N LEU A 27 -2.65 3.05 -0.46
CA LEU A 27 -1.24 2.69 -0.32
C LEU A 27 -0.57 3.61 0.72
N THR A 28 -0.05 3.02 1.79
CA THR A 28 0.66 3.78 2.83
C THR A 28 2.14 3.82 2.55
N LYS A 29 2.84 4.83 3.08
CA LYS A 29 4.31 4.91 3.02
C LYS A 29 4.97 3.64 3.58
N ARG A 30 4.39 3.04 4.63
CA ARG A 30 4.86 1.79 5.22
C ARG A 30 4.70 0.60 4.26
N ALA A 31 3.54 0.48 3.61
CA ALA A 31 3.31 -0.55 2.60
C ALA A 31 4.24 -0.37 1.40
N PHE A 32 4.40 0.85 0.91
CA PHE A 32 5.35 1.20 -0.15
C PHE A 32 6.79 0.72 0.14
N HIS A 33 7.36 1.05 1.31
CA HIS A 33 8.70 0.57 1.68
C HIS A 33 8.77 -0.95 1.91
N ARG A 34 7.67 -1.58 2.33
CA ARG A 34 7.61 -3.05 2.44
C ARG A 34 7.67 -3.69 1.05
N ILE A 35 6.86 -3.20 0.11
CA ILE A 35 6.84 -3.67 -1.27
C ILE A 35 8.22 -3.53 -1.90
N ALA A 36 8.86 -2.36 -1.73
CA ALA A 36 10.19 -2.12 -2.28
C ALA A 36 11.23 -3.14 -1.81
N ARG A 37 11.26 -3.41 -0.50
CA ARG A 37 12.14 -4.44 0.08
C ARG A 37 11.83 -5.84 -0.42
N THR A 38 10.54 -6.19 -0.53
CA THR A 38 10.11 -7.51 -0.97
C THR A 38 10.45 -7.77 -2.44
N CYS A 39 10.35 -6.76 -3.30
CA CYS A 39 10.63 -6.88 -4.73
C CYS A 39 12.08 -6.52 -5.10
N GLY A 40 12.95 -6.23 -4.12
CA GLY A 40 14.36 -5.91 -4.38
C GLY A 40 14.59 -4.59 -5.12
N VAL A 41 13.65 -3.64 -5.05
CA VAL A 41 13.74 -2.33 -5.73
C VAL A 41 14.04 -1.21 -4.74
N THR A 42 14.53 -0.08 -5.23
CA THR A 42 14.76 1.10 -4.38
C THR A 42 13.51 1.98 -4.37
N PRO A 43 12.92 2.29 -3.21
CA PRO A 43 11.83 3.26 -3.13
C PRO A 43 12.41 4.68 -3.26
N THR A 44 11.98 5.46 -4.26
CA THR A 44 12.55 6.78 -4.51
C THR A 44 11.61 7.93 -4.16
N GLU A 45 10.31 7.76 -4.37
CA GLU A 45 9.34 8.81 -4.11
C GLU A 45 8.02 8.27 -3.55
N PHE A 46 7.47 8.97 -2.56
CA PHE A 46 6.11 8.79 -2.05
C PHE A 46 5.53 10.19 -1.77
N LYS A 47 4.53 10.59 -2.55
CA LYS A 47 3.85 11.89 -2.42
C LYS A 47 2.34 11.69 -2.42
N MET A 48 1.61 12.53 -1.69
CA MET A 48 0.16 12.59 -1.82
C MET A 48 -0.19 13.55 -2.95
N ALA A 49 -0.92 13.07 -3.94
CA ALA A 49 -1.41 13.88 -5.03
C ALA A 49 -2.68 14.65 -4.61
N ARG A 50 -3.13 15.58 -5.46
CA ARG A 50 -4.32 16.42 -5.18
C ARG A 50 -5.60 15.61 -5.03
N SER A 51 -5.66 14.40 -5.62
CA SER A 51 -6.78 13.47 -5.47
C SER A 51 -6.91 12.87 -4.05
N GLY A 52 -5.90 13.05 -3.20
CA GLY A 52 -5.80 12.38 -1.91
C GLY A 52 -5.30 10.93 -2.02
N LEU A 53 -4.85 10.49 -3.20
CA LEU A 53 -4.18 9.21 -3.40
C LEU A 53 -2.66 9.37 -3.56
N PRO A 54 -1.88 8.35 -3.19
CA PRO A 54 -0.43 8.39 -3.29
C PRO A 54 0.05 8.24 -4.73
N TYR A 55 1.08 8.99 -5.05
CA TYR A 55 1.95 8.86 -6.20
C TYR A 55 3.28 8.24 -5.72
N VAL A 56 3.71 7.15 -6.33
CA VAL A 56 4.92 6.41 -5.90
C VAL A 56 5.89 6.11 -7.03
N ARG A 57 7.18 6.03 -6.70
CA ARG A 57 8.22 5.68 -7.68
C ARG A 57 9.23 4.71 -7.12
N PHE A 58 9.73 3.87 -8.02
CA PHE A 58 10.74 2.87 -7.72
C PHE A 58 11.87 2.96 -8.74
N ARG A 59 13.09 2.68 -8.28
CA ARG A 59 14.22 2.39 -9.18
C ARG A 59 14.41 0.88 -9.26
N TYR A 60 14.34 0.37 -10.48
CA TYR A 60 14.50 -1.04 -10.83
C TYR A 60 15.93 -1.27 -11.32
N ARG A 61 16.66 -2.22 -10.74
CA ARG A 61 18.09 -2.47 -11.08
C ARG A 61 18.28 -3.43 -12.25
N ASP A 62 17.30 -4.31 -12.41
CA ASP A 62 17.20 -5.38 -13.40
C ASP A 62 16.42 -4.96 -14.66
N ALA A 63 15.62 -3.89 -14.59
CA ALA A 63 14.88 -3.38 -15.76
C ALA A 63 15.77 -2.89 -16.92
N ALA A 64 17.04 -2.56 -16.66
CA ALA A 64 18.01 -2.21 -17.71
C ALA A 64 18.63 -3.44 -18.40
N GLN A 65 18.43 -4.65 -17.85
CA GLN A 65 19.06 -5.88 -18.32
C GLN A 65 18.14 -6.75 -19.18
N GLU A 66 16.82 -6.51 -19.14
CA GLU A 66 15.86 -7.32 -19.88
C GLU A 66 15.47 -6.70 -21.23
N SER A 67 15.49 -7.55 -22.25
CA SER A 67 15.05 -7.28 -23.62
C SER A 67 13.59 -6.82 -23.67
N GLU A 68 13.28 -5.93 -24.62
CA GLU A 68 12.01 -5.19 -24.83
C GLU A 68 10.71 -6.03 -24.85
N THR A 69 10.81 -7.36 -24.82
CA THR A 69 9.69 -8.29 -24.98
C THR A 69 9.06 -8.73 -23.64
N HIS A 70 9.78 -8.67 -22.52
CA HIS A 70 9.29 -9.11 -21.20
C HIS A 70 9.56 -8.04 -20.13
N ALA A 71 8.61 -7.88 -19.20
CA ALA A 71 8.83 -7.01 -18.05
C ALA A 71 9.79 -7.67 -17.07
N ALA A 72 10.79 -6.92 -16.59
CA ALA A 72 11.73 -7.44 -15.60
C ALA A 72 11.00 -8.01 -14.36
N PRO A 73 11.49 -9.11 -13.75
CA PRO A 73 10.83 -9.78 -12.64
C PRO A 73 10.48 -8.85 -11.46
N SER A 74 11.31 -7.84 -11.20
CA SER A 74 11.01 -6.85 -10.15
C SER A 74 9.84 -5.94 -10.49
N VAL A 75 9.63 -5.60 -11.76
CA VAL A 75 8.50 -4.81 -12.26
C VAL A 75 7.21 -5.60 -12.08
N GLU A 76 7.22 -6.88 -12.46
CA GLU A 76 6.08 -7.78 -12.25
C GLU A 76 5.74 -7.94 -10.76
N CYS A 77 6.76 -8.12 -9.92
CA CYS A 77 6.59 -8.20 -8.47
C CYS A 77 5.93 -6.94 -7.89
N VAL A 78 6.44 -5.75 -8.25
CA VAL A 78 5.88 -4.48 -7.77
C VAL A 78 4.43 -4.32 -8.23
N GLY A 79 4.15 -4.57 -9.51
CA GLY A 79 2.80 -4.52 -10.05
C GLY A 79 1.83 -5.44 -9.29
N ALA A 80 2.21 -6.70 -9.06
CA ALA A 80 1.40 -7.67 -8.32
C ALA A 80 1.15 -7.25 -6.88
N ARG A 81 2.15 -6.67 -6.20
CA ARG A 81 2.03 -6.23 -4.79
C ARG A 81 1.28 -4.92 -4.62
N LEU A 82 1.20 -4.11 -5.67
CA LEU A 82 0.41 -2.88 -5.68
C LEU A 82 -1.08 -3.14 -5.93
N LYS A 83 -1.45 -4.24 -6.62
CA LYS A 83 -2.85 -4.59 -6.93
C LYS A 83 -3.86 -4.37 -5.80
N PRO A 84 -3.60 -4.76 -4.53
CA PRO A 84 -4.61 -4.61 -3.47
C PRO A 84 -4.69 -3.20 -2.87
N TYR A 85 -4.00 -2.20 -3.43
CA TYR A 85 -3.94 -0.85 -2.90
C TYR A 85 -4.46 0.19 -3.88
N ARG A 86 -5.09 1.23 -3.34
CA ARG A 86 -5.42 2.44 -4.11
C ARG A 86 -4.23 3.39 -4.14
N TYR A 87 -3.88 3.83 -5.33
CA TYR A 87 -2.85 4.83 -5.62
C TYR A 87 -3.22 5.59 -6.89
N GLU A 88 -2.67 6.79 -7.08
CA GLU A 88 -2.90 7.58 -8.30
C GLU A 88 -1.99 7.12 -9.44
N TYR A 89 -0.73 6.83 -9.10
CA TYR A 89 0.28 6.46 -10.08
C TYR A 89 1.41 5.66 -9.43
N TYR A 90 1.97 4.72 -10.20
CA TYR A 90 3.29 4.15 -9.94
C TYR A 90 4.13 4.15 -11.22
N GLY A 91 5.44 4.34 -11.08
CA GLY A 91 6.35 4.33 -12.23
C GLY A 91 7.82 4.26 -11.86
N PRO A 92 8.71 4.23 -12.87
CA PRO A 92 10.14 4.30 -12.65
C PRO A 92 10.55 5.67 -12.11
N ASP A 93 11.70 5.73 -11.44
CA ASP A 93 12.35 6.96 -11.01
C ASP A 93 12.60 7.94 -12.18
N ALA A 94 12.52 9.27 -11.96
CA ALA A 94 12.65 10.25 -13.06
C ALA A 94 14.09 10.57 -13.35
N ASP A 95 14.94 10.46 -12.34
CA ASP A 95 16.35 10.69 -12.48
C ASP A 95 16.98 9.42 -13.08
N PRO A 96 17.52 9.48 -14.31
CA PRO A 96 18.37 8.41 -14.78
C PRO A 96 19.52 8.24 -13.78
N PRO A 97 20.00 7.00 -13.55
CA PRO A 97 21.18 6.80 -12.72
C PRO A 97 22.32 7.68 -13.26
N LYS A 98 22.89 8.53 -12.41
CA LYS A 98 24.12 9.24 -12.76
C LYS A 98 25.15 8.16 -13.09
N PRO A 99 25.85 8.23 -14.24
CA PRO A 99 26.94 7.31 -14.50
C PRO A 99 27.94 7.41 -13.34
N ASP A 100 28.36 6.26 -12.82
CA ASP A 100 29.40 6.18 -11.81
C ASP A 100 30.65 6.90 -12.36
N ALA A 101 31.10 7.93 -11.64
CA ALA A 101 32.27 8.75 -11.99
C ALA A 101 33.57 8.13 -11.47
#